data_AF-A0A5S9MEV5-F1
#
_entry.id   AF-A0A5S9MEV5-F1
#
_cell.length_a   1.000
_cell.length_b   1.000
_cell.length_c   1.000
_cell.angle_alpha   90.00
_cell.angle_beta   90.00
_cell.angle_gamma   90.00
#
_symmetry.space_group_name_H-M   'P 1'
#
loop_
_entity.id
_entity.type
_entity.pdbx_description
1 polymer ?
#
loop_
_entity_poly.entity_id
_entity_poly.type
_entity_poly.pdbx_seq_one_letter_code
_entity_poly.pdbx_strand_id
1 'polypeptide(L)'
;MGFYEEDYQTVRLDEQFNREALIGPEIEHTVTIPSLSFDEGVIRLSPEEPNDGFYIYQGDEKKGKLLPHEPYQLGSLTLILMDAHHDQHIYYLGNRVELSFFT
;
A
#
# COMPACT_ATOMS: atom_id res chain seq x y z
N MET A 1 -1.73 0.74 0.53
CA MET A 1 -1.17 1.30 1.77
C MET A 1 0.28 0.85 1.87
N GLY A 2 1.25 1.74 2.09
CA GLY A 2 2.67 1.41 2.14
C GLY A 2 3.35 1.97 3.39
N PHE A 3 4.25 1.19 3.99
CA PHE A 3 5.05 1.56 5.15
C PHE A 3 6.54 1.52 4.78
N TYR A 4 7.26 2.60 5.08
CA TYR A 4 8.72 2.69 4.92
C TYR A 4 9.30 3.43 6.14
N GLU A 5 10.18 2.75 6.90
CA GLU A 5 10.73 3.26 8.18
C GLU A 5 9.62 3.69 9.18
N GLU A 6 9.65 4.92 9.70
CA GLU A 6 8.62 5.51 10.59
C GLU A 6 7.49 6.20 9.82
N ASP A 7 7.58 6.24 8.48
CA ASP A 7 6.65 6.95 7.62
C ASP A 7 5.61 6.01 6.98
N TYR A 8 4.41 6.56 6.84
CA TYR A 8 3.24 5.86 6.32
C TYR A 8 2.62 6.65 5.17
N GLN A 9 2.36 5.98 4.05
CA GLN A 9 1.65 6.58 2.92
C GLN A 9 0.46 5.72 2.47
N THR A 10 -0.71 6.37 2.33
CA THR A 10 -1.88 5.78 1.68
C THR A 10 -2.06 6.37 0.30
N VAL A 11 -2.23 5.51 -0.69
CA VAL A 11 -2.75 5.92 -2.01
C VAL A 11 -4.03 5.15 -2.27
N ARG A 12 -5.04 5.86 -2.76
CA ARG A 12 -6.27 5.26 -3.28
C ARG A 12 -6.02 4.86 -4.72
N LEU A 13 -6.21 3.58 -5.00
CA LEU A 13 -6.20 3.04 -6.36
C LEU A 13 -7.63 3.23 -6.89
N ASP A 14 -7.95 4.43 -7.37
CA ASP A 14 -9.25 4.72 -7.99
C ASP A 14 -9.30 4.22 -9.45
N GLU A 15 -10.47 4.29 -10.09
CA GLU A 15 -10.68 3.78 -11.46
C GLU A 15 -9.74 4.41 -12.50
N GLN A 16 -9.10 5.54 -12.20
CA GLN A 16 -8.12 6.18 -13.06
C GLN A 16 -6.75 5.46 -13.04
N PHE A 17 -6.45 4.71 -11.98
CA PHE A 17 -5.23 3.91 -11.80
C PHE A 17 -5.40 2.41 -12.11
N ASN A 18 -6.55 2.02 -12.68
CA ASN A 18 -6.98 0.62 -12.84
C ASN A 18 -6.17 -0.20 -13.86
N ARG A 19 -4.96 0.23 -14.24
CA ARG A 19 -4.09 -0.43 -15.21
C ARG A 19 -2.77 -0.88 -14.61
N GLU A 20 -2.13 -0.04 -13.81
CA GLU A 20 -0.85 -0.32 -13.17
C GLU A 20 -0.54 0.79 -12.16
N ALA A 21 -0.03 0.45 -10.97
CA ALA A 21 0.53 1.42 -10.04
C ALA A 21 2.04 1.21 -9.90
N LEU A 22 2.79 2.32 -9.92
CA LEU A 22 4.25 2.32 -9.84
C LEU A 22 4.72 2.90 -8.52
N ILE A 23 5.65 2.21 -7.86
CA ILE A 23 6.36 2.71 -6.68
C ILE A 23 7.82 2.91 -7.07
N GLY A 24 8.31 4.14 -6.95
CA GLY A 24 9.65 4.51 -7.42
C GLY A 24 10.14 5.82 -6.82
N PRO A 25 11.32 6.32 -7.24
CA PRO A 25 11.92 7.53 -6.67
C PRO A 25 11.42 8.82 -7.34
N GLU A 26 10.82 8.71 -8.52
CA GLU A 26 10.39 9.86 -9.32
C GLU A 26 8.96 10.33 -9.02
N ILE A 27 8.70 11.62 -9.25
CA ILE A 27 7.40 12.28 -8.99
C ILE A 27 6.27 11.81 -9.92
N GLU A 28 6.62 11.23 -11.06
CA GLU A 28 5.66 10.67 -12.01
C GLU A 28 5.15 9.28 -11.61
N HIS A 29 5.78 8.64 -10.63
CA HIS A 29 5.30 7.38 -10.06
C HIS A 29 4.07 7.60 -9.17
N THR A 30 3.20 6.59 -9.11
CA THR A 30 1.99 6.59 -8.27
C THR A 30 2.31 6.79 -6.80
N VAL A 31 3.39 6.17 -6.33
CA VAL A 31 3.94 6.37 -4.98
C VAL A 31 5.42 6.72 -5.13
N THR A 32 5.80 7.88 -4.60
CA THR A 32 7.18 8.34 -4.62
C THR A 32 7.86 8.09 -3.28
N ILE A 33 8.91 7.28 -3.27
CA ILE A 33 9.75 7.02 -2.08
C ILE A 33 11.21 7.32 -2.45
N PRO A 34 11.66 8.59 -2.39
CA PRO A 34 12.99 8.97 -2.89
C PRO A 34 14.15 8.34 -2.10
N SER A 35 13.92 7.94 -0.86
CA SER A 35 14.90 7.37 0.06
C SER A 35 15.17 5.88 -0.16
N LEU A 36 14.26 5.15 -0.83
CA LEU A 36 14.41 3.73 -1.07
C LEU A 36 15.31 3.49 -2.30
N SER A 37 16.25 2.55 -2.18
CA SER A 37 17.04 2.10 -3.33
C SER A 37 16.20 1.22 -4.26
N PHE A 38 16.15 1.59 -5.55
CA PHE A 38 15.46 0.82 -6.60
C PHE A 38 16.47 0.16 -7.55
N ASP A 39 17.56 -0.40 -7.01
CA ASP A 39 18.65 -1.01 -7.80
C ASP A 39 18.18 -2.21 -8.63
N GLU A 40 17.17 -2.94 -8.14
CA GLU A 40 16.51 -4.05 -8.85
C GLU A 40 15.38 -3.56 -9.78
N GLY A 41 15.20 -2.24 -9.88
CA GLY A 41 14.13 -1.61 -10.64
C GLY A 41 12.96 -1.13 -9.77
N VAL A 42 12.09 -0.34 -10.40
CA VAL A 42 10.84 0.14 -9.80
C VAL A 42 9.87 -1.00 -9.52
N ILE A 43 8.99 -0.82 -8.54
CA ILE A 43 7.99 -1.81 -8.18
C ILE A 43 6.72 -1.50 -8.96
N ARG A 44 6.20 -2.51 -9.67
CA ARG A 44 4.97 -2.44 -10.45
C ARG A 44 3.90 -3.31 -9.80
N LEU A 45 2.74 -2.71 -9.56
CA LEU A 45 1.54 -3.39 -9.09
C LEU A 45 0.57 -3.51 -10.27
N SER A 46 0.38 -4.74 -10.75
CA SER A 46 -0.51 -5.03 -11.89
C SER A 46 -1.76 -5.77 -11.40
N PRO A 47 -2.97 -5.32 -11.72
CA PRO A 47 -4.20 -6.00 -11.33
C PRO A 47 -4.34 -7.34 -12.07
N GLU A 48 -4.79 -8.39 -11.38
CA GLU A 48 -5.09 -9.69 -11.99
C GLU A 48 -6.55 -9.74 -12.50
N GLU A 49 -7.49 -9.53 -11.58
CA GLU A 49 -8.92 -9.37 -11.82
C GLU A 49 -9.48 -8.37 -10.80
N PRO A 50 -10.62 -7.71 -11.08
CA PRO A 50 -11.25 -6.83 -10.10
C PRO A 50 -11.50 -7.58 -8.77
N ASN A 51 -10.93 -7.05 -7.68
CA ASN A 51 -11.02 -7.51 -6.29
C ASN A 51 -10.14 -8.70 -5.86
N ASP A 52 -9.25 -9.22 -6.71
CA ASP A 52 -8.46 -10.43 -6.37
C ASP A 52 -7.01 -10.14 -5.94
N GLY A 53 -6.66 -8.86 -5.79
CA GLY A 53 -5.32 -8.40 -5.41
C GLY A 53 -4.46 -7.93 -6.59
N PHE A 54 -3.17 -7.72 -6.33
CA PHE A 54 -2.21 -7.21 -7.33
C PHE A 54 -1.01 -8.12 -7.44
N TYR A 55 -0.53 -8.38 -8.66
CA TYR A 55 0.79 -8.94 -8.84
C TYR A 55 1.86 -7.88 -8.65
N ILE A 56 2.91 -8.26 -7.92
CA ILE A 56 4.06 -7.41 -7.64
C ILE A 56 5.20 -7.84 -8.55
N TYR A 57 5.69 -6.88 -9.33
CA TYR A 57 6.90 -7.03 -10.12
C TYR A 57 7.95 -6.03 -9.66
N GLN A 58 9.21 -6.39 -9.78
CA GLN A 58 10.33 -5.46 -9.60
C GLN A 58 11.30 -5.66 -10.75
N GLY A 59 11.47 -4.61 -11.57
CA GLY A 59 11.99 -4.80 -12.91
C GLY A 59 11.11 -5.81 -13.66
N ASP A 60 11.72 -6.79 -14.34
CA ASP A 60 11.00 -7.83 -15.09
C ASP A 60 10.69 -9.10 -14.27
N GLU A 61 11.09 -9.14 -13.01
CA GLU A 61 10.87 -10.30 -12.13
C GLU A 61 9.53 -10.19 -11.38
N LYS A 62 8.74 -11.27 -11.41
CA LYS A 62 7.54 -11.41 -10.57
C LYS A 62 7.96 -11.78 -9.14
N LYS A 63 7.76 -10.88 -8.19
CA LYS A 63 8.11 -11.07 -6.77
C LYS A 63 6.99 -11.76 -5.98
N GLY A 64 5.73 -11.51 -6.32
CA GLY A 64 4.61 -12.13 -5.60
C GLY A 64 3.23 -11.58 -5.94
N LYS A 65 2.28 -11.81 -5.03
CA LYS A 65 0.90 -11.31 -5.08
C LYS A 65 0.59 -10.58 -3.77
N LEU A 66 0.12 -9.34 -3.89
CA LEU A 66 -0.43 -8.52 -2.81
C LEU A 66 -1.91 -8.89 -2.64
N LEU A 67 -2.23 -9.50 -1.51
CA LEU A 67 -3.59 -9.91 -1.17
C LEU A 67 -4.26 -8.88 -0.24
N PRO A 68 -5.60 -8.77 -0.27
CA PRO A 68 -6.33 -7.89 0.64
C PRO A 68 -6.06 -8.26 2.11
N HIS A 69 -5.85 -7.24 2.94
CA HIS A 69 -5.65 -7.34 4.39
C HIS A 69 -4.45 -8.16 4.84
N GLU A 70 -3.58 -8.56 3.92
CA GLU A 70 -2.34 -9.28 4.22
C GLU A 70 -1.12 -8.38 3.97
N PRO A 71 -0.21 -8.22 4.95
CA PRO A 71 1.01 -7.48 4.74
C PRO A 71 1.95 -8.29 3.84
N TYR A 72 2.43 -7.64 2.79
CA TYR A 72 3.47 -8.18 1.92
C TYR A 72 4.77 -7.40 2.13
N GLN A 73 5.84 -8.10 2.49
CA GLN A 73 7.15 -7.50 2.73
C GLN A 73 8.06 -7.66 1.51
N LEU A 74 8.58 -6.56 0.99
CA LEU A 74 9.58 -6.51 -0.07
C LEU A 74 10.81 -5.74 0.44
N GLY A 75 11.80 -6.46 0.96
CA GLY A 75 12.94 -5.86 1.63
C GLY A 75 12.51 -5.08 2.88
N SER A 76 12.79 -3.77 2.90
CA SER A 76 12.36 -2.85 3.97
C SER A 76 10.97 -2.23 3.74
N LEU A 77 10.36 -2.44 2.57
CA LEU A 77 9.04 -1.92 2.24
C LEU A 77 7.97 -2.92 2.66
N THR A 78 6.94 -2.47 3.38
CA THR A 78 5.74 -3.27 3.64
C THR A 78 4.54 -2.70 2.91
N LEU A 79 3.86 -3.53 2.14
CA LEU A 79 2.67 -3.18 1.37
C LEU A 79 1.45 -3.85 2.00
N ILE A 80 0.36 -3.10 2.13
CA ILE A 80 -0.93 -3.61 2.57
C ILE A 80 -2.00 -3.12 1.59
N LEU A 81 -2.80 -4.05 1.08
CA LEU A 81 -3.99 -3.73 0.31
C LEU A 81 -5.19 -3.68 1.26
N MET A 82 -5.95 -2.60 1.21
CA MET A 82 -7.15 -2.43 2.04
C MET A 82 -8.30 -1.97 1.16
N ASP A 83 -9.51 -2.40 1.52
CA ASP A 83 -10.74 -1.94 0.89
C ASP A 83 -10.91 -0.43 1.05
N ALA A 84 -11.33 0.25 -0.01
CA ALA A 84 -11.55 1.69 0.01
C ALA A 84 -12.70 2.11 0.94
N HIS A 85 -13.60 1.18 1.27
CA HIS A 85 -14.66 1.39 2.24
C HIS A 85 -14.10 1.38 3.65
N HIS A 86 -13.87 2.57 4.19
CA HIS A 86 -13.72 2.75 5.62
C HIS A 86 -15.13 2.71 6.23
N ASP A 87 -15.45 1.63 6.95
CA ASP A 87 -16.56 1.66 7.89
C ASP A 87 -16.22 2.68 8.97
N GLN A 88 -16.68 3.92 8.77
CA GLN A 88 -16.41 5.01 9.68
C GLN A 88 -17.26 4.81 10.94
N HIS A 89 -16.63 4.26 11.97
CA HIS A 89 -17.27 4.11 13.27
C HIS A 89 -17.09 5.41 14.07
N ILE A 90 -18.22 6.06 14.38
CA ILE A 90 -18.24 7.27 15.21
C ILE A 90 -18.55 6.85 16.64
N TYR A 91 -17.60 7.06 17.56
CA TYR A 91 -17.77 6.76 18.99
C TYR A 91 -17.98 8.05 19.79
N TYR A 92 -19.08 8.13 20.55
CA TYR A 92 -19.29 9.22 21.52
C TYR A 92 -18.57 8.89 22.83
N LEU A 93 -17.60 9.74 23.21
CA LEU A 93 -16.70 9.46 24.34
C LEU A 93 -17.16 10.02 25.69
N GLY A 94 -18.22 10.85 25.72
CA GLY A 94 -18.88 11.32 26.95
C GLY A 94 -17.91 11.73 28.06
N ASN A 95 -17.79 10.88 29.09
CA ASN A 95 -16.98 11.08 30.30
C ASN A 95 -15.73 10.15 30.38
N ARG A 96 -15.29 9.52 29.28
CA ARG A 96 -14.08 8.69 29.31
C ARG A 96 -12.84 9.56 29.43
N VAL A 97 -12.07 9.35 30.48
CA VAL A 97 -10.86 10.12 30.80
C VAL A 97 -9.65 9.62 30.01
N GLU A 98 -9.67 8.36 29.57
CA GLU A 98 -8.60 7.75 28.79
C GLU A 98 -9.17 6.74 27.78
N LEU A 99 -8.56 6.71 26.60
CA LEU A 99 -8.74 5.68 25.59
C LEU A 99 -7.42 4.94 25.41
N SER A 100 -7.48 3.62 25.49
CA SER A 100 -6.35 2.76 25.21
C SER A 100 -6.74 1.84 24.07
N PHE A 101 -5.87 1.78 23.06
CA PHE A 101 -5.98 0.85 21.95
C PHE A 101 -4.94 -0.24 22.19
N PHE A 102 -5.37 -1.48 22.10
CA PHE A 102 -4.51 -2.64 22.22
C PHE A 102 -4.60 -3.42 20.91
N THR A 103 -3.48 -3.97 20.48
CA THR A 103 -3.37 -4.81 19.28
C THR A 103 -3.59 -6.27 19.64
#